data_AF-A0A553AE97-F1
#
_entry.id   AF-A0A553AE97-F1
#
_cell.length_a   1.000
_cell.length_b   1.000
_cell.length_c   1.000
_cell.angle_alpha   90.00
_cell.angle_beta   90.00
_cell.angle_gamma   90.00
#
_symmetry.space_group_name_H-M   'P 1'
#
loop_
_entity.id
_entity.type
_entity.pdbx_description
1 polymer ?
#
loop_
_entity_poly.entity_id
_entity_poly.type
_entity_poly.pdbx_seq_one_letter_code
_entity_poly.pdbx_strand_id
1 'polypeptide(L)'
;EYTVQYRESDLDFARRQMERHGISFHFTHAMGSHSLVLTDDPLSHETIGDRPFKRYDGHHHYEQEHFWDWAPERNLTTGAIRLTDYNFKTPTAAMETERIGDAAHAQGQIESFDYPGDYLALDPGKLVAGLRTRQ
;
A
#
# COMPACT_ATOMS: atom_id res chain seq x y z
N GLU A 1 -12.15 7.99 20.61
CA GLU A 1 -11.33 7.10 19.79
C GLU A 1 -10.72 6.05 20.70
N TYR A 2 -10.64 4.79 20.28
CA TYR A 2 -10.21 3.67 21.12
C TYR A 2 -9.55 2.59 20.24
N THR A 3 -8.30 2.22 20.57
CA THR A 3 -7.53 1.20 19.86
C THR A 3 -7.03 0.18 20.89
N VAL A 4 -7.18 -1.11 20.59
CA VAL A 4 -6.81 -2.21 21.49
C VAL A 4 -5.87 -3.15 20.76
N GLN A 5 -4.84 -3.62 21.46
CA GLN A 5 -4.08 -4.81 21.09
C GLN A 5 -4.68 -6.02 21.82
N TYR A 6 -5.16 -7.01 21.09
CA TYR A 6 -5.84 -8.16 21.71
C TYR A 6 -5.52 -9.47 21.00
N ARG A 7 -4.92 -10.40 21.76
CA ARG A 7 -4.56 -11.76 21.29
C ARG A 7 -3.73 -11.78 20.00
N GLU A 8 -2.86 -10.79 19.85
CA GLU A 8 -1.93 -10.62 18.73
C GLU A 8 -0.54 -10.27 19.27
N SER A 9 0.51 -10.57 18.50
CA SER A 9 1.88 -10.18 18.88
C SER A 9 2.07 -8.66 18.74
N ASP A 10 3.11 -8.12 19.38
CA ASP A 10 3.45 -6.69 19.24
C ASP A 10 3.78 -6.33 17.78
N LEU A 11 4.37 -7.27 17.03
CA LEU A 11 4.69 -7.10 15.62
C LEU A 11 3.43 -7.04 14.75
N ASP A 12 2.46 -7.93 14.99
CA ASP A 12 1.21 -7.95 14.24
C ASP A 12 0.40 -6.67 14.52
N PHE A 13 0.38 -6.24 15.79
CA PHE A 13 -0.25 -4.99 16.18
C PHE A 13 0.37 -3.80 15.44
N ALA A 14 1.70 -3.69 15.46
CA ALA A 14 2.41 -2.61 14.78
C ALA A 14 2.15 -2.63 13.26
N ARG A 15 2.21 -3.81 12.62
CA ARG A 15 1.96 -3.98 11.19
C ARG A 15 0.56 -3.57 10.78
N ARG A 16 -0.48 -4.05 11.48
CA ARG A 16 -1.85 -3.66 11.12
C ARG A 16 -2.14 -2.18 11.37
N GLN A 17 -1.46 -1.55 12.35
CA GLN A 17 -1.56 -0.09 12.51
C GLN A 17 -0.90 0.64 11.33
N MET A 18 0.28 0.19 10.90
CA MET A 18 0.96 0.75 9.73
C MET A 18 0.10 0.60 8.46
N GLU A 19 -0.42 -0.61 8.20
CA GLU A 19 -1.32 -0.89 7.07
C GLU A 19 -2.56 0.01 7.08
N ARG A 20 -3.20 0.18 8.25
CA ARG A 20 -4.39 1.03 8.42
C ARG A 20 -4.13 2.50 8.07
N HIS A 21 -2.93 2.99 8.37
CA HIS A 21 -2.53 4.37 8.11
C HIS A 21 -1.75 4.54 6.79
N GLY A 22 -1.60 3.49 5.98
CA GLY A 22 -0.87 3.57 4.72
C GLY A 22 0.64 3.72 4.89
N ILE A 23 1.19 3.30 6.03
CA ILE A 23 2.61 3.37 6.35
C ILE A 23 3.27 2.08 5.89
N SER A 24 4.34 2.20 5.13
CA SER A 24 5.25 1.10 4.79
C SER A 24 6.59 1.29 5.51
N PHE A 25 7.45 0.28 5.48
CA PHE A 25 8.77 0.38 6.09
C PHE A 25 9.83 -0.40 5.32
N HIS A 26 11.07 0.03 5.48
CA HIS A 26 12.26 -0.68 5.02
C HIS A 26 13.37 -0.60 6.06
N PHE A 27 14.46 -1.34 5.86
CA PHE A 27 15.62 -1.28 6.73
C PHE A 27 16.81 -0.63 6.03
N THR A 28 17.47 0.27 6.74
CA THR A 28 18.81 0.73 6.37
C THR A 28 19.83 0.01 7.24
N HIS A 29 20.92 -0.43 6.63
CA HIS A 29 21.93 -1.24 7.29
C HIS A 29 23.23 -0.46 7.41
N ALA A 30 23.83 -0.50 8.60
CA ALA A 30 25.16 0.01 8.86
C ALA A 30 25.99 -1.05 9.59
N MET A 31 27.30 -0.84 9.68
CA MET A 31 28.16 -1.77 10.41
C MET A 31 27.74 -1.82 11.87
N GLY A 32 27.26 -2.98 12.32
CA GLY A 32 26.83 -3.20 13.71
C GLY A 32 25.42 -2.69 14.06
N SER A 33 24.63 -2.17 13.11
CA SER A 33 23.25 -1.76 13.36
C SER A 33 22.35 -1.87 12.12
N HIS A 34 21.05 -1.88 12.36
CA HIS A 34 20.03 -1.70 11.34
C HIS A 34 18.96 -0.76 11.90
N SER A 35 18.40 0.07 11.03
CA SER A 35 17.37 1.04 11.39
C SER A 35 16.12 0.75 10.59
N LEU A 36 14.98 0.63 11.26
CA LEU A 36 13.68 0.55 10.60
C LEU A 36 13.22 1.97 10.25
N VAL A 37 12.98 2.20 8.96
CA VAL A 37 12.54 3.50 8.42
C VAL A 37 11.09 3.37 8.00
N LEU A 38 10.21 4.19 8.61
CA LEU A 38 8.80 4.30 8.26
C LEU A 38 8.60 5.34 7.15
N THR A 39 7.77 5.04 6.15
CA THR A 39 7.44 5.97 5.06
C THR A 39 5.97 5.87 4.66
N ASP A 40 5.35 7.02 4.39
CA ASP A 40 4.00 7.18 3.83
C ASP A 40 4.02 7.57 2.33
N ASP A 41 5.22 7.77 1.76
CA ASP A 41 5.45 8.05 0.35
C ASP A 41 6.39 6.99 -0.27
N PRO A 42 5.85 6.02 -1.03
CA PRO A 42 6.65 4.97 -1.70
C PRO A 42 7.64 5.49 -2.73
N LEU A 43 7.55 6.76 -3.16
CA LEU A 43 8.46 7.36 -4.12
C LEU A 43 9.62 8.12 -3.46
N SER A 44 9.62 8.24 -2.14
CA SER A 44 10.61 9.00 -1.37
C SER A 44 11.92 8.24 -1.07
N HIS A 45 12.09 7.03 -1.62
CA HIS A 45 13.29 6.23 -1.38
C HIS A 45 14.56 6.84 -1.98
N GLU A 46 15.68 6.66 -1.29
CA GLU A 46 16.99 7.02 -1.81
C GLU A 46 17.33 6.16 -3.04
N THR A 47 17.93 6.79 -4.05
CA THR A 47 18.43 6.06 -5.22
C THR A 47 19.71 5.30 -4.88
N ILE A 48 19.81 4.06 -5.34
CA ILE A 48 21.01 3.21 -5.21
C ILE A 48 21.97 3.35 -6.42
N GLY A 49 21.67 4.30 -7.31
CA GLY A 49 22.40 4.54 -8.56
C GLY A 49 21.94 3.64 -9.71
N ASP A 50 22.42 3.95 -10.91
CA ASP A 50 22.01 3.26 -12.13
C ASP A 50 22.61 1.85 -12.23
N ARG A 51 21.84 0.92 -12.82
CA ARG A 51 22.30 -0.41 -13.21
C ARG A 51 21.85 -0.71 -14.63
N PRO A 52 22.76 -1.03 -15.57
CA PRO A 52 22.37 -1.32 -16.94
C PRO A 52 21.61 -2.65 -17.04
N PHE A 53 20.73 -2.77 -18.04
CA PHE A 53 20.16 -4.05 -18.46
C PHE A 53 21.02 -4.65 -19.58
N LYS A 54 21.49 -5.88 -19.39
CA LYS A 54 22.34 -6.63 -20.32
C LYS A 54 21.86 -8.07 -20.37
N ARG A 55 21.13 -8.43 -21.42
CA ARG A 55 20.64 -9.81 -21.61
C ARG A 55 21.82 -10.76 -21.86
N TYR A 56 21.70 -11.99 -21.39
CA TYR A 56 22.68 -13.04 -21.66
C TYR A 56 22.84 -13.29 -23.17
N ASP A 57 24.07 -13.16 -23.68
CA ASP A 57 24.42 -13.34 -25.10
C ASP A 57 25.35 -14.53 -25.36
N GLY A 58 25.62 -15.36 -24.33
CA GLY A 58 26.55 -16.49 -24.41
C GLY A 58 27.94 -16.20 -23.85
N HIS A 59 28.25 -14.96 -23.48
CA HIS A 59 29.52 -14.58 -22.85
C HIS A 59 29.33 -14.08 -21.42
N HIS A 60 29.90 -14.80 -20.45
CA HIS A 60 29.70 -14.57 -19.01
C HIS A 60 30.64 -13.53 -18.38
N HIS A 61 31.06 -12.48 -19.09
CA HIS A 61 31.96 -11.48 -18.50
C HIS A 61 31.44 -10.07 -18.74
N TYR A 62 30.57 -9.61 -17.84
CA TYR A 62 30.39 -8.17 -17.63
C TYR A 62 31.08 -7.79 -16.32
N GLU A 63 31.91 -6.75 -16.36
CA GLU A 63 32.74 -6.34 -15.22
C GLU A 63 31.96 -5.58 -14.14
N GLN A 64 30.71 -5.19 -14.44
CA GLN A 64 29.87 -4.37 -13.57
C GLN A 64 28.57 -5.09 -13.21
N GLU A 65 27.99 -4.72 -12.08
CA GLU A 65 26.65 -5.16 -11.69
C GLU A 65 25.60 -4.71 -12.72
N HIS A 66 24.70 -5.61 -13.10
CA HIS A 66 23.68 -5.36 -14.11
C HIS A 66 22.48 -6.27 -13.91
N PHE A 67 21.34 -5.90 -14.50
CA PHE A 67 20.18 -6.80 -14.63
C PHE A 67 20.29 -7.57 -15.95
N TRP A 68 19.92 -8.85 -15.97
CA TRP A 68 20.00 -9.69 -17.18
C TRP A 68 18.67 -10.31 -17.60
N ASP A 69 17.65 -10.25 -16.74
CA ASP A 69 16.30 -10.71 -17.03
C ASP A 69 15.28 -9.69 -16.54
N TRP A 70 14.18 -9.58 -17.27
CA TRP A 70 13.09 -8.65 -16.98
C TRP A 70 11.78 -9.23 -17.49
N ALA A 71 10.88 -9.55 -16.56
CA ALA A 71 9.57 -10.14 -16.85
C ALA A 71 8.47 -9.27 -16.25
N PRO A 72 7.83 -8.37 -17.03
CA PRO A 72 6.73 -7.56 -16.53
C PRO A 72 5.48 -8.42 -16.36
N GLU A 73 4.81 -8.27 -15.22
CA GLU A 73 3.55 -8.95 -14.90
C GLU A 73 2.41 -7.93 -14.77
N ARG A 74 1.19 -8.35 -15.10
CA ARG A 74 -0.03 -7.57 -14.85
C ARG A 74 -1.08 -8.48 -14.25
N ASN A 75 -1.64 -8.05 -13.12
CA ASN A 75 -2.72 -8.74 -12.44
C ASN A 75 -4.00 -7.90 -12.46
N LEU A 76 -5.15 -8.57 -12.52
CA LEU A 76 -6.44 -7.90 -12.36
C LEU A 76 -6.65 -7.56 -10.88
N THR A 77 -6.96 -6.30 -10.60
CA THR A 77 -7.27 -5.80 -9.27
C THR A 77 -8.64 -5.12 -9.26
N THR A 78 -9.14 -4.80 -8.07
CA THR A 78 -10.33 -3.97 -7.90
C THR A 78 -10.01 -2.53 -8.28
N GLY A 79 -10.79 -1.95 -9.17
CA GLY A 79 -10.60 -0.60 -9.68
C GLY A 79 -11.49 0.46 -9.03
N ALA A 80 -12.39 0.05 -8.15
CA ALA A 80 -13.20 0.95 -7.34
C ALA A 80 -13.33 0.41 -5.91
N ILE A 81 -13.24 1.30 -4.93
CA ILE A 81 -13.45 1.00 -3.51
C ILE A 81 -14.66 1.79 -3.03
N ARG A 82 -15.63 1.11 -2.45
CA ARG A 82 -16.78 1.72 -1.77
C ARG A 82 -16.82 1.26 -0.32
N LEU A 83 -16.89 2.20 0.61
CA LEU A 83 -16.95 1.93 2.04
C LEU A 83 -18.15 2.65 2.66
N THR A 84 -18.70 2.09 3.73
CA THR A 84 -19.71 2.78 4.55
C THR A 84 -19.54 2.40 6.02
N ASP A 85 -20.05 3.25 6.92
CA ASP A 85 -20.02 3.00 8.37
C ASP A 85 -21.24 3.66 9.05
N TYR A 86 -21.51 3.30 10.29
CA TYR A 86 -22.62 3.86 11.06
C TYR A 86 -22.12 4.55 12.34
N ASN A 87 -22.43 5.84 12.47
CA ASN A 87 -22.15 6.60 13.67
C ASN A 87 -23.44 6.87 14.46
N PHE A 88 -23.58 6.23 15.63
CA PHE A 88 -24.75 6.39 16.50
C PHE A 88 -24.99 7.82 17.00
N LYS A 89 -23.94 8.67 17.02
CA LYS A 89 -24.06 10.09 17.40
C LYS A 89 -24.67 10.94 16.28
N THR A 90 -24.58 10.47 15.04
CA THR A 90 -25.12 11.12 13.83
C THR A 90 -25.82 10.08 12.96
N PRO A 91 -26.94 9.50 13.42
CA PRO A 91 -27.53 8.30 12.83
C PRO A 91 -28.07 8.49 11.41
N THR A 92 -28.29 9.74 10.98
CA THR A 92 -28.77 10.10 9.63
C THR A 92 -27.66 10.62 8.73
N ALA A 93 -26.40 10.60 9.16
CA ALA A 93 -25.28 11.05 8.34
C ALA A 93 -25.05 10.09 7.16
N ALA A 94 -24.86 10.64 5.97
CA ALA A 94 -24.40 9.88 4.81
C ALA A 94 -22.91 9.58 4.97
N MET A 95 -22.59 8.34 5.34
CA MET A 95 -21.24 7.87 5.65
C MET A 95 -20.61 7.08 4.50
N GLU A 96 -21.32 6.89 3.40
CA GLU A 96 -20.80 6.20 2.22
C GLU A 96 -19.72 7.05 1.53
N THR A 97 -18.62 6.40 1.17
CA THR A 97 -17.52 6.99 0.43
C THR A 97 -17.10 6.06 -0.70
N GLU A 98 -16.66 6.65 -1.81
CA GLU A 98 -16.21 5.93 -3.00
C GLU A 98 -14.90 6.50 -3.50
N ARG A 99 -14.04 5.63 -4.03
CA ARG A 99 -12.83 5.98 -4.76
C ARG A 99 -12.71 5.10 -6.00
N ILE A 100 -12.62 5.73 -7.17
CA ILE A 100 -12.34 5.07 -8.44
C ILE A 100 -10.84 5.25 -8.75
N GLY A 101 -10.18 4.16 -9.14
CA GLY A 101 -8.79 4.13 -9.58
C GLY A 101 -8.62 4.62 -11.03
N ASP A 102 -7.42 4.49 -11.57
CA ASP A 102 -7.02 4.97 -12.91
C ASP A 102 -6.84 3.85 -13.94
N ALA A 103 -7.24 2.62 -13.60
CA ALA A 103 -7.08 1.46 -14.46
C ALA A 103 -7.88 1.60 -15.77
N ALA A 104 -7.17 1.63 -16.91
CA ALA A 104 -7.74 1.89 -18.23
C ALA A 104 -8.19 0.63 -19.00
N HIS A 105 -8.12 -0.57 -18.41
CA HIS A 105 -8.55 -1.80 -19.08
C HIS A 105 -10.08 -2.02 -18.92
N ALA A 106 -10.67 -2.89 -19.75
CA ALA A 106 -12.13 -3.10 -19.82
C ALA A 106 -12.81 -3.52 -18.50
N GLN A 107 -12.03 -4.01 -17.54
CA GLN A 107 -12.48 -4.44 -16.20
C GLN A 107 -11.84 -3.59 -15.09
N GLY A 108 -11.32 -2.41 -15.42
CA GLY A 108 -10.58 -1.53 -14.52
C GLY A 108 -11.44 -0.76 -13.52
N GLN A 109 -12.74 -1.06 -13.45
CA GLN A 109 -13.69 -0.43 -12.53
C GLN A 109 -14.47 -1.47 -11.71
N ILE A 110 -13.95 -2.71 -11.59
CA ILE A 110 -14.55 -3.71 -10.70
C ILE A 110 -14.53 -3.15 -9.27
N GLU A 111 -15.71 -3.06 -8.66
CA GLU A 111 -15.91 -2.50 -7.33
C GLU A 111 -15.66 -3.55 -6.23
N SER A 112 -14.97 -3.12 -5.17
CA SER A 112 -14.96 -3.76 -3.86
C SER A 112 -15.77 -2.91 -2.89
N PHE A 113 -16.78 -3.51 -2.29
CA PHE A 113 -17.59 -2.91 -1.24
C PHE A 113 -17.28 -3.55 0.12
N ASP A 114 -17.12 -2.75 1.17
CA ASP A 114 -16.86 -3.25 2.53
C ASP A 114 -17.60 -2.46 3.62
N TYR A 115 -17.99 -3.17 4.68
CA TYR A 115 -18.62 -2.65 5.89
C TYR A 115 -18.24 -3.53 7.10
N PRO A 116 -17.82 -2.93 8.24
CA PRO A 116 -17.70 -1.50 8.50
C PRO A 116 -16.44 -0.89 7.86
N GLY A 117 -16.53 0.38 7.47
CA GLY A 117 -15.42 1.14 6.89
C GLY A 117 -14.34 1.58 7.89
N ASP A 118 -14.61 1.48 9.20
CA ASP A 118 -13.72 1.81 10.32
C ASP A 118 -13.32 3.30 10.38
N TYR A 119 -14.33 4.16 10.26
CA TYR A 119 -14.20 5.61 10.40
C TYR A 119 -15.46 6.26 11.02
N LEU A 120 -15.26 7.33 11.79
CA LEU A 120 -16.35 8.01 12.51
C LEU A 120 -16.94 9.23 11.77
N ALA A 121 -16.30 9.66 10.69
CA ALA A 121 -16.73 10.78 9.86
C ALA A 121 -16.40 10.53 8.38
N LEU A 122 -17.09 11.24 7.48
CA LEU A 122 -16.95 11.07 6.04
C LEU A 122 -15.55 11.40 5.51
N ASP A 123 -14.89 12.45 6.03
CA ASP A 123 -13.58 12.88 5.54
C ASP A 123 -12.47 11.84 5.81
N PRO A 124 -12.35 11.25 7.02
CA PRO A 124 -11.50 10.07 7.22
C PRO A 124 -11.86 8.88 6.32
N GLY A 125 -13.15 8.64 6.06
CA GLY A 125 -13.59 7.58 5.15
C GLY A 125 -13.04 7.74 3.72
N LYS A 126 -13.03 8.97 3.20
CA LYS A 126 -12.43 9.27 1.89
C LYS A 126 -10.93 8.97 1.86
N LEU A 127 -10.21 9.25 2.95
CA LEU A 127 -8.79 8.93 3.08
C LEU A 127 -8.56 7.41 3.08
N VAL A 128 -9.35 6.65 3.84
CA VAL A 128 -9.27 5.17 3.89
C VAL A 128 -9.55 4.56 2.52
N ALA A 129 -10.61 5.01 1.82
CA ALA A 129 -10.90 4.57 0.46
C ALA A 129 -9.73 4.89 -0.49
N GLY A 130 -9.15 6.08 -0.37
CA GLY A 130 -7.97 6.49 -1.15
C GLY A 130 -6.70 5.69 -0.87
N LEU A 131 -6.52 5.18 0.36
CA LEU A 131 -5.43 4.28 0.71
C LEU A 131 -5.65 2.89 0.09
N ARG A 132 -6.84 2.32 0.26
CA ARG A 132 -7.17 0.98 -0.27
C ARG A 132 -7.13 0.91 -1.80
N THR A 133 -7.43 1.98 -2.51
CA THR A 133 -7.30 2.03 -3.99
C THR A 133 -5.84 2.03 -4.46
N ARG A 134 -4.89 2.43 -3.61
CA ARG A 134 -3.46 2.52 -3.96
C ARG A 134 -2.63 1.29 -3.52
N GLN A 135 -3.22 0.40 -2.73
CA GLN A 135 -2.61 -0.86 -2.28
C GLN A 135 -2.79 -1.94 -3.35
#